data_AF-A0AAD9RNU2-F1
#
_entry.id   AF-A0AAD9RNU2-F1
#
_cell.length_a   1.000
_cell.length_b   1.000
_cell.length_c   1.000
_cell.angle_alpha   90.00
_cell.angle_beta   90.00
_cell.angle_gamma   90.00
#
_symmetry.space_group_name_H-M   'P 1'
#
loop_
_entity.id
_entity.type
_entity.pdbx_description
1 polymer ?
#
loop_
_entity_poly.entity_id
_entity_poly.type
_entity_poly.pdbx_seq_one_letter_code
_entity_poly.pdbx_strand_id
1 'polypeptide(L)'
;MRRKPGIGAIHKQKLEQEKYKDKGTEIQENQLEQMTKQMETFRVNLEEFATKHKNEIKKNAQFRRQFTEMCASIGVDPLASGKGFWSVLGIGDFYYELAVQIVEVCMATNYKNGGLISLDELRTRLVQARGRRKEHQEITNEDLLAASKKLKVFGNGFTVVPIGRGKYLVQSIPGELSMDHTAVLQQASLSGNAHVSRSMLEEELRWERERAQKALDHMPVLHPKNSIFRYYFIRNRVVILIL
;
A
#
# COMPACT_ATOMS: atom_id res chain seq x y z
N MET A 1 -18.00 38.64 -54.92
CA MET A 1 -18.82 39.22 -53.83
C MET A 1 -19.68 38.13 -53.19
N ARG A 2 -19.45 37.76 -51.93
CA ARG A 2 -20.24 36.75 -51.21
C ARG A 2 -21.41 37.45 -50.50
N ARG A 3 -22.64 37.20 -50.93
CA ARG A 3 -23.86 37.78 -50.33
C ARG A 3 -23.97 37.35 -48.86
N LYS A 4 -24.17 38.32 -47.96
CA LYS A 4 -24.37 38.06 -46.53
C LYS A 4 -25.69 37.29 -46.31
N PRO A 5 -25.72 36.29 -45.42
CA PRO A 5 -26.94 35.52 -45.13
C PRO A 5 -28.05 36.42 -44.58
N GLY A 6 -29.29 36.18 -45.01
CA GLY A 6 -30.47 36.92 -44.55
C GLY A 6 -30.90 36.54 -43.14
N ILE A 7 -31.60 37.43 -42.44
CA ILE A 7 -32.01 37.30 -41.03
C ILE A 7 -32.76 35.98 -40.75
N GLY A 8 -33.60 35.50 -41.68
CA GLY A 8 -34.28 34.21 -41.56
C GLY A 8 -33.35 32.99 -41.61
N ALA A 9 -32.25 33.05 -42.36
CA ALA A 9 -31.25 32.00 -42.39
C ALA A 9 -30.45 31.95 -41.08
N ILE A 10 -30.18 33.11 -40.46
CA ILE A 10 -29.52 33.21 -39.15
C ILE A 10 -30.43 32.62 -38.06
N HIS A 11 -31.73 32.91 -38.09
CA HIS A 11 -32.69 32.38 -37.12
C HIS A 11 -32.86 30.86 -37.24
N LYS A 12 -32.94 30.34 -38.48
CA LYS A 12 -33.00 28.90 -38.75
C LYS A 12 -31.72 28.19 -38.27
N GLN A 13 -30.55 28.77 -38.54
CA GLN A 13 -29.28 28.21 -38.09
C GLN A 13 -29.15 28.18 -36.57
N LYS A 14 -29.67 29.20 -35.86
CA LYS A 14 -29.72 29.24 -34.39
C LYS A 14 -30.65 28.17 -33.82
N LEU A 15 -31.85 28.01 -34.38
CA LEU A 15 -32.81 26.96 -34.01
C LEU A 15 -32.27 25.55 -34.27
N GLU A 16 -31.53 25.34 -35.36
CA GLU A 16 -30.85 24.08 -35.63
C GLU A 16 -29.75 23.82 -34.60
N GLN A 17 -28.91 24.81 -34.26
CA GLN A 17 -27.90 24.66 -33.21
C GLN A 17 -28.50 24.34 -31.83
N GLU A 18 -29.60 24.99 -31.45
CA GLU A 18 -30.31 24.70 -30.19
C GLU A 18 -30.82 23.26 -30.17
N LYS A 19 -31.46 22.78 -31.26
CA LYS A 19 -31.90 21.38 -31.37
C LYS A 19 -30.75 20.38 -31.33
N TYR A 20 -29.62 20.67 -31.96
CA TYR A 20 -28.43 19.82 -31.89
C TYR A 20 -27.85 19.77 -30.46
N LYS A 21 -27.88 20.90 -29.75
CA LYS A 21 -27.44 20.96 -28.36
C LYS A 21 -28.35 20.16 -27.44
N ASP A 22 -29.67 20.31 -27.58
CA ASP A 22 -30.65 19.56 -26.78
C ASP A 22 -30.54 18.06 -27.03
N LYS A 23 -30.42 17.64 -28.30
CA LYS A 23 -30.19 16.23 -28.64
C LYS A 23 -28.85 15.72 -28.10
N GLY A 24 -27.82 16.56 -28.09
CA GLY A 24 -26.53 16.25 -27.47
C GLY A 24 -26.65 15.98 -25.97
N THR A 25 -27.38 16.83 -25.24
CA THR A 25 -27.66 16.66 -23.81
C THR A 25 -28.47 15.38 -23.55
N GLU A 26 -29.53 15.14 -24.33
CA GLU A 26 -30.36 13.93 -24.21
C GLU A 26 -29.55 12.64 -24.45
N ILE A 27 -28.62 12.65 -25.41
CA ILE A 27 -27.73 11.50 -25.65
C ILE A 27 -26.79 11.29 -24.46
N GLN A 28 -26.25 12.36 -23.88
CA GLN A 28 -25.38 12.28 -22.70
C GLN A 28 -26.12 11.74 -21.48
N GLU A 29 -27.35 12.21 -21.23
CA GLU A 29 -28.21 11.72 -20.15
C GLU A 29 -28.54 10.24 -20.33
N ASN A 30 -28.93 9.82 -21.54
CA ASN A 30 -29.18 8.42 -21.84
C ASN A 30 -27.93 7.54 -21.63
N GLN A 31 -26.75 8.02 -22.01
CA GLN A 31 -25.49 7.31 -21.75
C GLN A 31 -25.19 7.19 -20.26
N LEU A 32 -25.41 8.26 -19.48
CA LEU A 32 -25.23 8.24 -18.03
C LEU A 32 -26.19 7.27 -17.34
N GLU A 33 -27.46 7.25 -17.74
CA GLU A 33 -28.44 6.29 -17.22
C GLU A 33 -28.06 4.84 -17.55
N GLN A 34 -27.63 4.58 -18.79
CA GLN A 34 -27.18 3.25 -19.20
C GLN A 34 -25.94 2.81 -18.40
N MET A 35 -24.95 3.69 -18.21
CA MET A 35 -23.78 3.40 -17.38
C MET A 35 -24.17 3.11 -15.94
N THR A 36 -25.11 3.86 -15.36
CA THR A 36 -25.59 3.66 -14.00
C THR A 36 -26.26 2.28 -13.85
N LYS A 37 -27.11 1.88 -14.80
CA LYS A 37 -27.74 0.55 -14.81
C LYS A 37 -26.72 -0.59 -14.95
N GLN A 38 -25.72 -0.41 -15.81
CA GLN A 38 -24.64 -1.38 -15.96
C GLN A 38 -23.80 -1.52 -14.69
N MET A 39 -23.49 -0.41 -14.01
CA MET A 39 -22.78 -0.43 -12.73
C MET A 39 -23.56 -1.15 -11.64
N GLU A 40 -24.89 -0.98 -11.58
CA GLU A 40 -25.71 -1.69 -10.60
C GLU A 40 -25.78 -3.20 -10.89
N THR A 41 -25.95 -3.58 -12.16
CA THR A 41 -25.94 -5.00 -12.57
C THR A 41 -24.58 -5.63 -12.27
N PHE A 42 -23.50 -4.91 -12.57
CA PHE A 42 -22.15 -5.34 -12.27
C PHE A 42 -21.93 -5.52 -10.76
N ARG A 43 -22.42 -4.58 -9.95
CA ARG A 43 -22.34 -4.64 -8.49
C ARG A 43 -23.02 -5.90 -7.96
N VAL A 44 -24.26 -6.19 -8.38
CA VAL A 44 -24.99 -7.40 -7.96
C VAL A 44 -24.24 -8.68 -8.35
N ASN A 45 -23.75 -8.76 -9.59
CA ASN A 45 -22.98 -9.92 -10.05
C ASN A 45 -21.69 -10.12 -9.26
N LEU A 46 -21.00 -9.03 -8.93
CA LEU A 46 -19.78 -9.08 -8.12
C LEU A 46 -20.11 -9.48 -6.67
N GLU A 47 -21.26 -9.04 -6.13
CA GLU A 47 -21.75 -9.48 -4.81
C GLU A 47 -21.91 -11.00 -4.76
N GLU A 48 -22.60 -11.54 -5.75
CA GLU A 48 -22.87 -12.97 -5.86
C GLU A 48 -21.57 -13.75 -6.02
N PHE A 49 -20.67 -13.27 -6.88
CA PHE A 49 -19.35 -13.86 -7.09
C PHE A 49 -18.53 -13.88 -5.79
N ALA A 50 -18.43 -12.74 -5.11
CA ALA A 50 -17.69 -12.62 -3.87
C ALA A 50 -18.25 -13.51 -2.75
N THR A 51 -19.58 -13.61 -2.66
CA THR A 51 -20.25 -14.45 -1.66
C THR A 51 -20.00 -15.93 -1.93
N LYS A 52 -20.16 -16.35 -3.20
CA LYS A 52 -19.97 -17.74 -3.64
C LYS A 52 -18.52 -18.19 -3.48
N HIS A 53 -17.56 -17.32 -3.77
CA HIS A 53 -16.13 -17.63 -3.74
C HIS A 53 -15.41 -17.11 -2.48
N LYS A 54 -16.13 -16.66 -1.45
CA LYS A 54 -15.55 -16.05 -0.23
C LYS A 54 -14.43 -16.87 0.39
N ASN A 55 -14.63 -18.18 0.52
CA ASN A 55 -13.62 -19.06 1.11
C ASN A 55 -12.39 -19.20 0.20
N GLU A 56 -12.58 -19.26 -1.12
CA GLU A 56 -11.49 -19.36 -2.08
C GLU A 56 -10.63 -18.08 -2.07
N ILE A 57 -11.27 -16.90 -2.02
CA ILE A 57 -10.59 -15.60 -1.86
C ILE A 57 -9.76 -15.58 -0.57
N LYS A 58 -10.28 -16.13 0.53
CA LYS A 58 -9.55 -16.16 1.80
C LYS A 58 -8.38 -17.15 1.80
N LYS A 59 -8.52 -18.31 1.15
CA LYS A 59 -7.53 -19.41 1.23
C LYS A 59 -6.42 -19.31 0.19
N ASN A 60 -6.75 -18.95 -1.05
CA ASN A 60 -5.83 -18.97 -2.19
C ASN A 60 -5.29 -17.56 -2.48
N ALA A 61 -3.98 -17.38 -2.36
CA ALA A 61 -3.33 -16.08 -2.58
C ALA A 61 -3.45 -15.58 -4.03
N GLN A 62 -3.29 -16.46 -5.02
CA GLN A 62 -3.39 -16.10 -6.42
C GLN A 62 -4.80 -15.63 -6.77
N PHE A 63 -5.82 -16.36 -6.32
CA PHE A 63 -7.21 -16.00 -6.58
C PHE A 63 -7.61 -14.70 -5.87
N ARG A 64 -7.16 -14.51 -4.62
CA ARG A 64 -7.35 -13.25 -3.88
C ARG A 64 -6.77 -12.05 -4.61
N ARG A 65 -5.57 -12.21 -5.19
CA ARG A 65 -4.91 -11.16 -5.96
C ARG A 65 -5.71 -10.81 -7.20
N GLN A 66 -6.10 -11.79 -8.00
CA GLN A 66 -6.92 -11.58 -9.21
C GLN A 66 -8.23 -10.87 -8.89
N PHE A 67 -8.90 -11.29 -7.81
CA PHE A 67 -10.12 -10.64 -7.33
C PHE A 67 -9.87 -9.17 -6.95
N THR A 68 -8.78 -8.89 -6.24
CA THR A 68 -8.43 -7.53 -5.80
C THR A 68 -8.05 -6.64 -6.98
N GLU A 69 -7.30 -7.16 -7.96
CA GLU A 69 -6.95 -6.46 -9.21
C GLU A 69 -8.20 -6.14 -10.04
N MET A 70 -9.15 -7.06 -10.13
CA MET A 70 -10.44 -6.84 -10.77
C MET A 70 -11.20 -5.68 -10.11
N CYS A 71 -11.32 -5.68 -8.78
CA CYS A 71 -11.97 -4.58 -8.05
C CYS A 71 -11.25 -3.24 -8.29
N ALA A 72 -9.92 -3.23 -8.24
CA ALA A 72 -9.13 -2.01 -8.45
C ALA A 72 -9.29 -1.43 -9.86
N SER A 73 -9.41 -2.27 -10.90
CA SER A 73 -9.60 -1.83 -12.28
C SER A 73 -10.88 -1.01 -12.51
N ILE A 74 -11.86 -1.17 -11.62
CA ILE A 74 -13.17 -0.50 -11.67
C ILE A 74 -13.21 0.68 -10.68
N GLY A 75 -12.10 0.96 -9.99
CA GLY A 75 -12.00 2.01 -8.98
C GLY A 75 -12.63 1.62 -7.65
N VAL A 76 -12.73 0.32 -7.37
CA VAL A 76 -13.40 -0.20 -6.20
C VAL A 76 -12.40 -0.88 -5.26
N ASP A 77 -12.39 -0.48 -3.99
CA ASP A 77 -11.49 -1.04 -2.97
C ASP A 77 -12.25 -2.08 -2.10
N PRO A 78 -11.96 -3.39 -2.23
CA PRO A 78 -12.62 -4.42 -1.43
C PRO A 78 -12.22 -4.35 0.06
N LEU A 79 -11.21 -3.53 0.41
CA LEU A 79 -10.67 -3.33 1.75
C LEU A 79 -11.06 -1.98 2.35
N ALA A 80 -11.97 -1.24 1.72
CA ALA A 80 -12.48 0.00 2.28
C ALA A 80 -13.32 -0.29 3.54
N SER A 81 -12.91 0.30 4.67
CA SER A 81 -13.50 0.08 6.00
C SER A 81 -14.78 0.87 6.29
N GLY A 82 -15.38 1.53 5.30
CA GLY A 82 -16.64 2.26 5.47
C GLY A 82 -17.85 1.33 5.49
N LYS A 83 -19.06 1.90 5.67
CA LYS A 83 -20.37 1.26 5.35
C LYS A 83 -20.51 1.07 3.83
N GLY A 84 -19.53 0.44 3.22
CA GLY A 84 -19.44 0.20 1.80
C GLY A 84 -20.04 -1.14 1.45
N PHE A 85 -20.30 -1.32 0.16
CA PHE A 85 -20.77 -2.57 -0.42
C PHE A 85 -19.93 -3.80 0.02
N TRP A 86 -18.61 -3.65 0.17
CA TRP A 86 -17.67 -4.75 0.48
C TRP A 86 -17.57 -5.12 1.95
N SER A 87 -17.87 -4.19 2.86
CA SER A 87 -17.76 -4.45 4.29
C SER A 87 -18.79 -5.50 4.74
N VAL A 88 -19.95 -5.52 4.10
CA VAL A 88 -21.04 -6.49 4.37
C VAL A 88 -20.66 -7.90 3.93
N LEU A 89 -19.84 -8.03 2.87
CA LEU A 89 -19.42 -9.32 2.33
C LEU A 89 -18.33 -10.00 3.17
N GLY A 90 -17.71 -9.27 4.10
CA GLY A 90 -16.63 -9.79 4.96
C GLY A 90 -15.40 -10.26 4.18
N ILE A 91 -15.15 -9.63 3.02
CA ILE A 91 -13.93 -9.81 2.22
C ILE A 91 -12.76 -9.11 2.90
N GLY A 92 -13.01 -7.94 3.49
CA GLY A 92 -12.04 -7.18 4.29
C GLY A 92 -11.61 -7.88 5.58
N ASP A 93 -12.41 -8.83 6.12
CA ASP A 93 -12.12 -9.52 7.39
C ASP A 93 -10.73 -10.14 7.44
N PHE A 94 -10.28 -10.73 6.32
CA PHE A 94 -8.95 -11.32 6.23
C PHE A 94 -7.86 -10.26 6.47
N TYR A 95 -8.00 -9.08 5.87
CA TYR A 95 -7.02 -8.01 6.00
C TYR A 95 -7.12 -7.31 7.36
N TYR A 96 -8.30 -7.23 7.98
CA TYR A 96 -8.45 -6.73 9.34
C TYR A 96 -7.81 -7.68 10.37
N GLU A 97 -8.05 -8.98 10.23
CA GLU A 97 -7.40 -10.00 11.07
C GLU A 97 -5.87 -9.95 10.88
N LEU A 98 -5.41 -9.87 9.63
CA LEU A 98 -3.99 -9.75 9.32
C LEU A 98 -3.40 -8.46 9.90
N ALA A 99 -4.10 -7.33 9.81
CA ALA A 99 -3.66 -6.06 10.37
C ALA A 99 -3.46 -6.14 11.90
N VAL A 100 -4.37 -6.77 12.63
CA VAL A 100 -4.23 -6.98 14.08
C VAL A 100 -2.99 -7.83 14.39
N GLN A 101 -2.78 -8.92 13.65
CA GLN A 101 -1.62 -9.78 13.86
C GLN A 101 -0.29 -9.09 13.50
N ILE A 102 -0.30 -8.20 12.51
CA ILE A 102 0.86 -7.35 12.21
C ILE A 102 1.19 -6.46 13.41
N VAL A 103 0.18 -5.84 14.03
CA VAL A 103 0.36 -5.02 15.24
C VAL A 103 0.95 -5.86 16.37
N GLU A 104 0.41 -7.05 16.63
CA GLU A 104 0.90 -7.97 17.67
C GLU A 104 2.38 -8.33 17.47
N VAL A 105 2.76 -8.74 16.25
CA VAL A 105 4.16 -9.08 15.94
C VAL A 105 5.05 -7.85 16.11
N CYS A 106 4.64 -6.69 15.60
CA CYS A 106 5.41 -5.46 15.72
C CYS A 106 5.66 -5.09 17.19
N MET A 107 4.63 -5.16 18.03
CA MET A 107 4.75 -4.92 19.48
C MET A 107 5.67 -5.94 20.16
N ALA A 108 5.54 -7.23 19.80
CA ALA A 108 6.37 -8.30 20.35
C ALA A 108 7.85 -8.23 19.92
N THR A 109 8.15 -7.58 18.79
CA THR A 109 9.51 -7.44 18.27
C THR A 109 10.15 -6.08 18.56
N ASN A 110 9.37 -5.11 19.02
CA ASN A 110 9.80 -3.71 19.19
C ASN A 110 11.13 -3.61 19.96
N TYR A 111 11.27 -4.30 21.09
CA TYR A 111 12.50 -4.26 21.89
C TYR A 111 13.74 -4.86 21.19
N LYS A 112 13.56 -5.65 20.13
CA LYS A 112 14.65 -6.26 19.33
C LYS A 112 14.98 -5.47 18.08
N ASN A 113 13.97 -4.91 17.41
CA ASN A 113 14.09 -4.32 16.08
C ASN A 113 13.64 -2.85 15.96
N GLY A 114 13.29 -2.19 17.06
CA GLY A 114 13.18 -0.73 17.14
C GLY A 114 11.96 -0.22 16.42
N GLY A 115 10.99 -1.10 16.28
CA GLY A 115 9.79 -0.84 15.52
C GLY A 115 10.05 -0.79 14.03
N LEU A 116 11.13 -1.36 13.50
CA LEU A 116 11.34 -1.57 12.07
C LEU A 116 11.44 -3.07 11.79
N ILE A 117 10.58 -3.58 10.91
CA ILE A 117 10.55 -5.00 10.53
C ILE A 117 10.38 -5.15 9.02
N SER A 118 11.13 -6.04 8.37
CA SER A 118 10.94 -6.32 6.94
C SER A 118 9.67 -7.14 6.71
N LEU A 119 9.06 -7.01 5.52
CA LEU A 119 7.87 -7.82 5.19
C LEU A 119 8.16 -9.33 5.24
N ASP A 120 9.36 -9.75 4.84
CA ASP A 120 9.76 -11.16 4.85
C ASP A 120 9.90 -11.70 6.29
N GLU A 121 10.51 -10.92 7.17
CA GLU A 121 10.67 -11.26 8.58
C GLU A 121 9.31 -11.24 9.30
N LEU A 122 8.48 -10.22 9.02
CA LEU A 122 7.11 -10.11 9.52
C LEU A 122 6.29 -11.33 9.10
N ARG A 123 6.31 -11.71 7.81
CA ARG A 123 5.65 -12.91 7.28
C ARG A 123 6.10 -14.16 8.00
N THR A 124 7.41 -14.35 8.15
CA THR A 124 7.99 -15.51 8.82
C THR A 124 7.49 -15.63 10.25
N ARG A 125 7.47 -14.53 11.01
CA ARG A 125 6.96 -14.49 12.38
C ARG A 125 5.46 -14.73 12.47
N LEU A 126 4.69 -14.15 11.55
CA LEU A 126 3.24 -14.35 11.47
C LEU A 126 2.88 -15.83 11.22
N VAL A 127 3.57 -16.46 10.27
CA VAL A 127 3.39 -17.88 9.95
C VAL A 127 3.79 -18.77 11.14
N GLN A 128 4.84 -18.40 11.88
CA GLN A 128 5.23 -19.10 13.10
C GLN A 128 4.19 -18.93 14.23
N ALA A 129 3.71 -17.71 14.46
CA ALA A 129 2.72 -17.40 15.50
C ALA A 129 1.36 -18.09 15.26
N ARG A 130 0.95 -18.27 14.00
CA ARG A 130 -0.28 -18.99 13.63
C ARG A 130 -0.23 -20.52 13.90
N GLY A 131 0.94 -21.11 14.16
CA GLY A 131 1.08 -22.52 14.56
C GLY A 131 0.50 -23.53 13.55
N ARG A 132 -0.14 -24.62 14.03
CA ARG A 132 -0.78 -25.66 13.19
C ARG A 132 -2.01 -25.19 12.39
N ARG A 133 -2.46 -23.93 12.55
CA ARG A 133 -3.49 -23.31 11.66
C ARG A 133 -2.94 -22.99 10.26
N LYS A 134 -1.66 -23.32 10.00
CA LYS A 134 -0.92 -23.19 8.74
C LYS A 134 -1.68 -23.62 7.48
N GLU A 135 -2.58 -24.59 7.58
CA GLU A 135 -3.25 -25.16 6.39
C GLU A 135 -4.32 -24.26 5.78
N HIS A 136 -4.74 -23.18 6.47
CA HIS A 136 -6.01 -22.54 6.10
C HIS A 136 -5.89 -21.26 5.28
N GLN A 137 -4.77 -20.52 5.29
CA GLN A 137 -4.65 -19.27 4.54
C GLN A 137 -3.20 -18.97 4.14
N GLU A 138 -2.94 -18.89 2.84
CA GLU A 138 -1.63 -18.46 2.33
C GLU A 138 -1.49 -16.94 2.44
N ILE A 139 -0.44 -16.47 3.13
CA ILE A 139 -0.14 -15.04 3.33
C ILE A 139 1.07 -14.66 2.48
N THR A 140 0.92 -13.64 1.65
CA THR A 140 1.97 -13.08 0.80
C THR A 140 2.46 -11.72 1.31
N ASN A 141 3.60 -11.25 0.80
CA ASN A 141 4.09 -9.90 1.11
C ASN A 141 3.15 -8.80 0.61
N GLU A 142 2.40 -9.05 -0.47
CA GLU A 142 1.41 -8.13 -1.01
C GLU A 142 0.23 -7.97 -0.02
N ASP A 143 -0.20 -9.07 0.62
CA ASP A 143 -1.24 -9.03 1.65
C ASP A 143 -0.79 -8.23 2.87
N LEU A 144 0.43 -8.46 3.33
CA LEU A 144 1.03 -7.71 4.44
C LEU A 144 1.14 -6.23 4.10
N LEU A 145 1.62 -5.91 2.90
CA LEU A 145 1.74 -4.52 2.43
C LEU A 145 0.38 -3.83 2.39
N ALA A 146 -0.66 -4.50 1.89
CA ALA A 146 -2.02 -3.97 1.84
C ALA A 146 -2.58 -3.75 3.26
N ALA A 147 -2.46 -4.74 4.15
CA ALA A 147 -2.91 -4.65 5.53
C ALA A 147 -2.17 -3.55 6.32
N SER A 148 -0.83 -3.49 6.21
CA SER A 148 -0.01 -2.45 6.85
C SER A 148 -0.37 -1.04 6.39
N LYS A 149 -0.70 -0.85 5.10
CA LYS A 149 -1.16 0.46 4.60
C LYS A 149 -2.47 0.91 5.24
N LYS A 150 -3.35 -0.02 5.61
CA LYS A 150 -4.61 0.28 6.30
C LYS A 150 -4.42 0.67 7.76
N LEU A 151 -3.32 0.25 8.41
CA LEU A 151 -2.99 0.65 9.79
C LEU A 151 -2.75 2.16 9.96
N LYS A 152 -2.61 2.92 8.88
CA LYS A 152 -2.52 4.39 8.92
C LYS A 152 -3.71 5.07 9.61
N VAL A 153 -4.85 4.39 9.75
CA VAL A 153 -6.01 4.89 10.51
C VAL A 153 -5.69 5.11 11.99
N PHE A 154 -4.68 4.43 12.53
CA PHE A 154 -4.18 4.64 13.89
C PHE A 154 -3.22 5.85 13.99
N GLY A 155 -3.12 6.67 12.96
CA GLY A 155 -2.23 7.82 12.87
C GLY A 155 -0.82 7.43 12.42
N ASN A 156 0.19 8.18 12.88
CA ASN A 156 1.59 8.02 12.47
C ASN A 156 2.31 6.87 13.19
N GLY A 157 1.60 6.03 13.94
CA GLY A 157 2.19 4.90 14.67
C GLY A 157 2.59 3.74 13.75
N PHE A 158 1.94 3.58 12.59
CA PHE A 158 2.25 2.54 11.61
C PHE A 158 2.47 3.14 10.23
N THR A 159 3.68 2.99 9.69
CA THR A 159 4.01 3.44 8.33
C THR A 159 4.72 2.34 7.56
N VAL A 160 4.62 2.39 6.23
CA VAL A 160 5.36 1.49 5.35
C VAL A 160 6.42 2.30 4.63
N VAL A 161 7.67 1.86 4.74
CA VAL A 161 8.86 2.56 4.24
C VAL A 161 9.48 1.75 3.10
N PRO A 162 9.54 2.27 1.88
CA PRO A 162 10.19 1.58 0.76
C PRO A 162 11.72 1.68 0.89
N ILE A 163 12.39 0.52 0.88
CA ILE A 163 13.86 0.41 0.98
C ILE A 163 14.53 -0.03 -0.34
N GLY A 164 13.80 0.09 -1.47
CA GLY A 164 14.30 -0.20 -2.81
C GLY A 164 14.18 -1.68 -3.22
N ARG A 165 14.33 -1.95 -4.53
CA ARG A 165 14.19 -3.30 -5.15
C ARG A 165 12.89 -4.02 -4.78
N GLY A 166 11.79 -3.29 -4.62
CA GLY A 166 10.50 -3.86 -4.22
C GLY A 166 10.42 -4.33 -2.76
N LYS A 167 11.43 -4.04 -1.93
CA LYS A 167 11.43 -4.35 -0.50
C LYS A 167 10.83 -3.19 0.31
N TYR A 168 10.14 -3.56 1.39
CA TYR A 168 9.47 -2.63 2.28
C TYR A 168 9.75 -3.00 3.74
N LEU A 169 9.81 -1.97 4.60
CA LEU A 169 9.80 -2.10 6.05
C LEU A 169 8.45 -1.60 6.59
N VAL A 170 7.97 -2.24 7.64
CA VAL A 170 6.87 -1.72 8.47
C VAL A 170 7.50 -1.04 9.68
N GLN A 171 7.17 0.24 9.84
CA GLN A 171 7.50 1.01 11.03
C GLN A 171 6.31 0.96 11.99
N SER A 172 6.53 0.66 13.27
CA SER A 172 5.49 0.49 14.29
C SER A 172 5.65 1.40 15.51
N ILE A 173 6.59 2.36 15.46
CA ILE A 173 6.81 3.34 16.51
C ILE A 173 6.63 4.73 15.91
N PRO A 174 5.92 5.64 16.60
CA PRO A 174 5.83 7.04 16.20
C PRO A 174 7.22 7.66 16.08
N GLY A 175 7.51 8.22 14.92
CA GLY A 175 8.76 8.91 14.62
C GLY A 175 8.90 9.03 13.11
N GLU A 176 9.32 10.19 12.63
CA GLU A 176 9.53 10.36 11.20
C GLU A 176 10.94 9.90 10.85
N LEU A 177 11.05 8.92 9.97
CA LEU A 177 12.31 8.66 9.29
C LEU A 177 12.55 9.81 8.32
N SER A 178 13.63 10.56 8.56
CA SER A 178 14.05 11.60 7.62
C SER A 178 14.40 10.99 6.26
N MET A 179 14.48 11.84 5.23
CA MET A 179 14.96 11.41 3.92
C MET A 179 16.37 10.78 4.01
N ASP A 180 17.21 11.29 4.92
CA ASP A 180 18.54 10.76 5.15
C ASP A 180 18.46 9.35 5.78
N HIS A 181 17.63 9.14 6.81
CA HIS A 181 17.46 7.81 7.40
C HIS A 181 16.94 6.79 6.36
N THR A 182 16.02 7.22 5.50
CA THR A 182 15.48 6.38 4.42
C THR A 182 16.57 6.04 3.39
N ALA A 183 17.40 7.00 3.01
CA ALA A 183 18.51 6.78 2.09
C ALA A 183 19.56 5.81 2.67
N VAL A 184 19.87 5.92 3.96
CA VAL A 184 20.77 4.98 4.65
C VAL A 184 20.19 3.55 4.62
N LEU A 185 18.89 3.39 4.91
CA LEU A 185 18.21 2.08 4.84
C LEU A 185 18.18 1.51 3.41
N GLN A 186 17.97 2.36 2.40
CA GLN A 186 18.03 1.98 1.00
C GLN A 186 19.45 1.52 0.61
N GLN A 187 20.48 2.24 1.05
CA GLN A 187 21.86 1.86 0.77
C GLN A 187 22.25 0.52 1.40
N ALA A 188 21.76 0.23 2.61
CA ALA A 188 21.90 -1.09 3.23
C ALA A 188 21.30 -2.19 2.36
N SER A 189 20.07 -1.96 1.88
CA SER A 189 19.33 -2.90 1.02
C SER A 189 20.01 -3.12 -0.34
N LEU A 190 20.56 -2.06 -0.93
CA LEU A 190 21.22 -2.10 -2.24
C LEU A 190 22.56 -2.82 -2.20
N SER A 191 23.39 -2.48 -1.21
CA SER A 191 24.71 -3.09 -1.04
C SER A 191 24.64 -4.57 -0.63
N GLY A 192 23.49 -5.03 -0.12
CA GLY A 192 23.33 -6.40 0.39
C GLY A 192 24.18 -6.65 1.65
N ASN A 193 24.77 -5.59 2.20
CA ASN A 193 25.60 -5.67 3.38
C ASN A 193 24.72 -5.58 4.61
N ALA A 194 25.05 -6.40 5.60
CA ALA A 194 24.54 -6.33 6.96
C ALA A 194 24.86 -4.99 7.67
N HIS A 195 25.57 -4.07 7.02
CA HIS A 195 25.99 -2.81 7.60
C HIS A 195 26.18 -1.70 6.59
N VAL A 196 26.02 -0.47 7.09
CA VAL A 196 26.32 0.78 6.41
C VAL A 196 27.32 1.57 7.25
N SER A 197 28.46 1.91 6.65
CA SER A 197 29.47 2.74 7.30
C SER A 197 29.42 4.17 6.77
N ARG A 198 30.02 5.09 7.52
CA ARG A 198 30.16 6.48 7.07
C ARG A 198 30.88 6.56 5.72
N SER A 199 31.97 5.81 5.54
CA SER A 199 32.71 5.73 4.28
C SER A 199 31.83 5.26 3.12
N MET A 200 30.95 4.29 3.34
CA MET A 200 30.01 3.85 2.29
C MET A 200 29.03 4.95 1.89
N LEU A 201 28.56 5.77 2.84
CA LEU A 201 27.68 6.90 2.52
C LEU A 201 28.42 8.02 1.79
N GLU A 202 29.68 8.27 2.15
CA GLU A 202 30.56 9.22 1.48
C GLU A 202 30.86 8.77 0.03
N GLU A 203 31.14 7.48 -0.19
CA GLU A 203 31.50 6.95 -1.52
C GLU A 203 30.28 6.76 -2.43
N GLU A 204 29.22 6.13 -1.93
CA GLU A 204 28.08 5.68 -2.74
C GLU A 204 27.02 6.77 -2.90
N LEU A 205 26.73 7.52 -1.83
CA LEU A 205 25.75 8.61 -1.85
C LEU A 205 26.38 9.99 -2.05
N ARG A 206 27.72 10.08 -2.11
CA ARG A 206 28.48 11.34 -2.21
C ARG A 206 28.13 12.32 -1.10
N TRP A 207 27.85 11.82 0.10
CA TRP A 207 27.52 12.66 1.24
C TRP A 207 28.75 13.28 1.87
N GLU A 208 28.58 14.50 2.38
CA GLU A 208 29.59 15.11 3.25
C GLU A 208 29.71 14.33 4.56
N ARG A 209 30.92 14.30 5.10
CA ARG A 209 31.28 13.53 6.31
C ARG A 209 30.37 13.85 7.49
N GLU A 210 30.05 15.13 7.71
CA GLU A 210 29.18 15.55 8.82
C GLU A 210 27.75 15.08 8.64
N ARG A 211 27.20 15.18 7.42
CA ARG A 211 25.85 14.67 7.09
C ARG A 211 25.77 13.17 7.30
N ALA A 212 26.74 12.42 6.79
CA ALA A 212 26.80 10.98 6.95
C ALA A 212 26.88 10.59 8.43
N GLN A 213 27.72 11.26 9.22
CA GLN A 213 27.82 11.01 10.65
C GLN A 213 26.51 11.32 11.38
N LYS A 214 25.90 12.49 11.11
CA LYS A 214 24.64 12.91 11.72
C LYS A 214 23.48 11.94 11.40
N ALA A 215 23.39 11.49 10.14
CA ALA A 215 22.38 10.53 9.74
C ALA A 215 22.55 9.19 10.46
N LEU A 216 23.79 8.72 10.63
CA LEU A 216 24.09 7.50 11.36
C LEU A 216 23.81 7.63 12.87
N ASP A 217 24.21 8.74 13.49
CA ASP A 217 24.04 8.98 14.93
C ASP A 217 22.56 9.10 15.35
N HIS A 218 21.73 9.66 14.47
CA HIS A 218 20.29 9.80 14.68
C HIS A 218 19.45 8.67 14.06
N MET A 219 20.08 7.61 13.54
CA MET A 219 19.33 6.40 13.25
C MET A 219 18.71 5.89 14.55
N PRO A 220 17.43 5.46 14.55
CA PRO A 220 16.81 4.89 15.73
C PRO A 220 17.58 3.62 16.13
N VAL A 221 18.54 3.76 17.06
CA VAL A 221 19.32 2.66 17.61
C VAL A 221 18.50 1.95 18.66
N LEU A 222 18.33 0.65 18.43
CA LEU A 222 17.85 -0.32 19.38
C LEU A 222 18.86 -0.61 20.46
N HIS A 223 18.43 -0.46 21.70
CA HIS A 223 19.29 -0.73 22.84
C HIS A 223 19.82 -2.18 22.85
N PRO A 224 21.07 -2.40 23.26
CA PRO A 224 21.75 -3.68 23.18
C PRO A 224 21.59 -4.45 24.50
N LYS A 225 20.44 -5.09 24.75
CA LYS A 225 20.37 -6.09 25.84
C LYS A 225 19.53 -7.30 25.42
N ASN A 226 20.26 -8.36 25.07
CA ASN A 226 19.83 -9.75 24.94
C ASN A 226 18.83 -10.10 23.81
N SER A 227 19.38 -10.64 22.71
CA SER A 227 18.93 -11.86 22.01
C SER A 227 18.94 -11.73 20.47
N ILE A 228 19.77 -12.57 19.84
CA ILE A 228 19.78 -13.06 18.44
C ILE A 228 19.97 -12.02 17.30
N PHE A 229 19.67 -10.73 17.51
CA PHE A 229 20.05 -9.66 16.57
C PHE A 229 20.83 -8.58 17.31
N ARG A 230 22.06 -8.31 16.88
CA ARG A 230 22.91 -7.26 17.44
C ARG A 230 23.11 -6.17 16.38
N TYR A 231 22.40 -5.05 16.53
CA TYR A 231 22.76 -3.79 15.88
C TYR A 231 23.97 -3.23 16.61
N TYR A 232 25.10 -3.10 15.92
CA TYR A 232 26.34 -2.62 16.51
C TYR A 232 26.69 -1.25 15.95
N PHE A 233 26.86 -0.27 16.84
CA PHE A 233 27.80 0.82 16.65
C PHE A 233 29.18 0.30 17.08
N ILE A 234 30.01 -0.14 16.12
CA ILE A 234 31.43 -0.39 16.39
C ILE A 234 32.24 0.58 15.54
N ARG A 235 32.91 1.54 16.18
CA ARG A 235 33.89 2.45 15.57
C ARG A 235 33.42 3.12 14.26
N ASN A 236 32.37 3.94 14.30
CA ASN A 236 31.84 4.70 13.14
C ASN A 236 31.23 3.85 12.01
N ARG A 237 30.72 2.66 12.32
CA ARG A 237 29.94 1.82 11.40
C ARG A 237 28.58 1.52 12.01
N VAL A 238 27.50 1.71 11.24
CA VAL A 238 26.13 1.34 11.63
C VAL A 238 25.78 0.03 10.95
N VAL A 239 25.70 -1.04 11.71
CA VAL A 239 25.33 -2.36 11.19
C VAL A 239 23.82 -2.46 10.99
N ILE A 240 23.32 -2.13 9.78
CA ILE A 240 21.95 -2.33 9.33
C ILE A 240 21.81 -3.75 8.76
N LEU A 241 21.48 -4.72 9.62
CA LEU A 241 21.13 -6.07 9.19
C LEU A 241 19.73 -6.06 8.59
N ILE A 242 19.65 -5.94 7.27
CA ILE A 242 18.46 -6.35 6.51
C ILE A 242 18.71 -7.81 6.10
N LEU A 243 18.33 -8.76 6.97
CA LEU A 243 18.14 -10.14 6.53
C LEU A 243 16.79 -10.24 5.80
#